data_AF-K9B5X9-F1
#
_entry.id   AF-K9B5X9-F1
#
_cell.length_a   1.000
_cell.length_b   1.000
_cell.length_c   1.000
_cell.angle_alpha   90.00
_cell.angle_beta   90.00
_cell.angle_gamma   90.00
#
_symmetry.space_group_name_H-M   'P 1'
#
loop_
_entity.id
_entity.type
_entity.pdbx_description
1 polymer ?
#
loop_
_entity_poly.entity_id
_entity_poly.type
_entity_poly.pdbx_seq_one_letter_code
_entity_poly.pdbx_strand_id
1 'polypeptide(L)'
;MSDKERVSREEFYKNLVWVIDGRGFQKNFDIYHALPNPETELAKELIWNKAKRHLHGANSGIFLKLKEVQAEKPEITKANLNGRGVGGWVHSMHEIEDEVNKNYNGYHQFDWVKPRSTWLEAKCPVYIDFGGSHLVKLDIYDETGLKCVRYISKSRFMYDVMHEEHVEKIAQKSNSIAAWVDSQNFNFEKIGYY
;
A
#
# COMPACT_ATOMS: atom_id res chain seq x y z
N MET A 1 8.35 8.32 19.89
CA MET A 1 9.46 7.63 19.20
C MET A 1 10.31 8.69 18.52
N SER A 2 11.60 8.74 18.85
CA SER A 2 12.57 9.56 18.12
C SER A 2 13.21 8.76 16.99
N ASP A 3 13.83 9.42 16.01
CA ASP A 3 14.54 8.72 14.93
C ASP A 3 15.68 7.86 15.46
N LYS A 4 16.43 8.35 16.46
CA LYS A 4 17.51 7.59 17.11
C LYS A 4 17.00 6.31 17.75
N GLU A 5 15.87 6.40 18.47
CA GLU A 5 15.26 5.24 19.12
C GLU A 5 14.73 4.23 18.08
N ARG A 6 14.07 4.72 17.02
CA ARG A 6 13.61 3.88 15.92
C ARG A 6 14.77 3.13 15.27
N VAL A 7 15.83 3.83 14.88
CA VAL A 7 17.02 3.24 14.25
C VAL A 7 17.67 2.20 15.15
N SER A 8 17.86 2.50 16.43
CA SER A 8 18.44 1.55 17.39
C SER A 8 17.62 0.26 17.51
N ARG A 9 16.28 0.36 17.51
CA ARG A 9 15.39 -0.81 17.56
C ARG A 9 15.41 -1.61 16.25
N GLU A 10 15.39 -0.94 15.10
CA GLU A 10 15.48 -1.60 13.79
C GLU A 10 16.83 -2.32 13.59
N GLU A 11 17.92 -1.77 14.14
CA GLU A 11 19.24 -2.41 14.11
C GLU A 11 19.31 -3.64 15.02
N PHE A 12 18.68 -3.57 16.19
CA PHE A 12 18.66 -4.65 17.17
C PHE A 12 17.73 -5.80 16.75
N TYR A 13 16.47 -5.49 16.40
CA TYR A 13 15.46 -6.47 16.02
C TYR A 13 15.48 -6.71 14.51
N LYS A 14 16.02 -7.85 14.09
CA LYS A 14 16.12 -8.21 12.66
C LYS A 14 14.79 -8.52 11.99
N ASN A 15 13.76 -8.84 12.76
CA ASN A 15 12.43 -9.21 12.28
C ASN A 15 11.35 -8.35 12.99
N LEU A 16 11.45 -7.04 12.80
CA LEU A 16 10.60 -6.04 13.47
C LEU A 16 9.49 -5.56 12.54
N VAL A 17 8.28 -5.40 13.07
CA VAL A 17 7.23 -4.58 12.46
C VAL A 17 6.86 -3.44 13.39
N TRP A 18 6.52 -2.29 12.82
CA TRP A 18 5.92 -1.19 13.56
C TRP A 18 4.40 -1.25 13.43
N VAL A 19 3.70 -1.26 14.56
CA VAL A 19 2.26 -0.98 14.61
C VAL A 19 2.09 0.31 15.41
N ILE A 20 1.60 1.37 14.75
CA ILE A 20 1.48 2.70 15.36
C ILE A 20 0.01 3.06 15.56
N ASP A 21 -0.29 3.69 16.70
CA ASP A 21 -1.63 4.24 16.97
C ASP A 21 -1.87 5.48 16.10
N GLY A 22 -2.78 5.34 15.13
CA GLY A 22 -3.13 6.37 14.15
C GLY A 22 -4.17 7.37 14.60
N ARG A 23 -4.87 7.12 15.72
CA ARG A 23 -6.03 7.94 16.15
C ARG A 23 -5.68 9.41 16.31
N GLY A 24 -4.46 9.73 16.75
CA GLY A 24 -3.98 11.10 16.94
C GLY A 24 -3.77 11.91 15.64
N PHE A 25 -3.71 11.27 14.47
CA PHE A 25 -3.50 11.96 13.20
C PHE A 25 -4.49 11.57 12.10
N GLN A 26 -5.59 10.91 12.45
CA GLN A 26 -6.65 10.50 11.52
C GLN A 26 -7.19 11.68 10.68
N LYS A 27 -7.39 12.87 11.28
CA LYS A 27 -7.85 14.08 10.56
C LYS A 27 -6.84 14.61 9.53
N ASN A 28 -5.58 14.17 9.62
CA ASN A 28 -4.49 14.57 8.75
C ASN A 28 -4.09 13.46 7.77
N PHE A 29 -4.81 12.35 7.75
CA PHE A 29 -4.50 11.20 6.92
C PHE A 29 -5.70 10.88 6.03
N ASP A 30 -5.61 11.25 4.76
CA ASP A 30 -6.66 11.00 3.78
C ASP A 30 -6.28 9.80 2.92
N ILE A 31 -7.20 8.86 2.77
CA ILE A 31 -7.07 7.73 1.85
C ILE A 31 -8.01 8.00 0.67
N TYR A 32 -7.47 7.89 -0.54
CA TYR A 32 -8.15 8.24 -1.79
C TYR A 32 -8.49 6.98 -2.59
N HIS A 33 -8.57 7.13 -3.91
CA HIS A 33 -8.96 6.07 -4.83
C HIS A 33 -8.10 4.79 -4.71
N ALA A 34 -8.72 3.67 -5.09
CA ALA A 34 -8.07 2.37 -5.15
C ALA A 34 -6.99 2.35 -6.24
N LEU A 35 -6.00 1.49 -6.04
CA LEU A 35 -4.97 1.15 -7.00
C LEU A 35 -5.09 -0.35 -7.34
N PRO A 36 -4.93 -0.75 -8.61
CA PRO A 36 -4.87 -2.16 -8.96
C PRO A 36 -3.63 -2.81 -8.34
N ASN A 37 -3.57 -4.15 -8.32
CA ASN A 37 -2.39 -4.87 -7.88
C ASN A 37 -1.18 -4.49 -8.77
N PRO A 38 -0.07 -4.00 -8.19
CA PRO A 38 1.09 -3.51 -8.96
C PRO A 38 1.73 -4.56 -9.87
N GLU A 39 1.53 -5.85 -9.56
CA GLU A 39 2.07 -6.96 -10.38
C GLU A 39 1.29 -7.22 -11.68
N THR A 40 0.13 -6.57 -11.86
CA THR A 40 -0.74 -6.77 -13.03
C THR A 40 -0.27 -5.98 -14.25
N GLU A 41 -0.54 -6.51 -15.45
CA GLU A 41 -0.23 -5.81 -16.70
C GLU A 41 -0.93 -4.44 -16.79
N LEU A 42 -2.15 -4.34 -16.25
CA LEU A 42 -2.84 -3.05 -16.11
C LEU A 42 -1.96 -2.06 -15.35
N ALA A 43 -1.56 -2.39 -14.11
CA ALA A 43 -0.79 -1.47 -13.27
C ALA A 43 0.56 -1.05 -13.88
N LYS A 44 1.23 -1.96 -14.60
CA LYS A 44 2.49 -1.69 -15.30
C LYS A 44 2.34 -0.64 -16.40
N GLU A 45 1.16 -0.49 -16.99
CA GLU A 45 0.88 0.51 -18.03
C GLU A 45 0.42 1.87 -17.49
N LEU A 46 0.12 1.99 -16.19
CA LEU A 46 -0.41 3.21 -15.59
C LEU A 46 0.67 4.01 -14.86
N ILE A 47 0.67 5.32 -15.06
CA ILE A 47 1.44 6.30 -14.30
C ILE A 47 0.46 7.20 -13.56
N TRP A 48 0.23 6.93 -12.28
CA TRP A 48 -0.71 7.69 -11.48
C TRP A 48 -0.17 9.08 -11.11
N ASN A 49 -1.01 10.10 -11.22
CA ASN A 49 -0.71 11.37 -10.57
C ASN A 49 -0.94 11.24 -9.06
N LYS A 50 0.00 11.77 -8.30
CA LYS A 50 -0.05 11.68 -6.84
C LYS A 50 -1.26 12.43 -6.27
N ALA A 51 -2.13 11.71 -5.57
CA ALA A 51 -3.22 12.29 -4.80
C ALA A 51 -2.67 13.20 -3.69
N LYS A 52 -3.40 14.28 -3.40
CA LYS A 52 -3.02 15.26 -2.39
C LYS A 52 -4.26 16.00 -1.94
N ARG A 53 -4.33 16.34 -0.65
CA ARG A 53 -5.43 17.14 -0.11
C ARG A 53 -5.68 18.37 -0.97
N HIS A 54 -6.93 18.57 -1.36
CA HIS A 54 -7.43 19.61 -2.26
C HIS A 54 -7.11 19.47 -3.77
N LEU A 55 -6.41 18.43 -4.22
CA LEU A 55 -6.23 18.13 -5.65
C LEU A 55 -7.31 17.15 -6.15
N HIS A 56 -8.53 17.64 -6.32
CA HIS A 56 -9.71 16.79 -6.62
C HIS A 56 -9.52 15.83 -7.80
N GLY A 57 -8.91 16.26 -8.91
CA GLY A 57 -8.64 15.37 -10.05
C GLY A 57 -7.74 14.19 -9.66
N ALA A 58 -6.58 14.46 -9.04
CA ALA A 58 -5.68 13.41 -8.56
C ALA A 58 -6.31 12.52 -7.48
N ASN A 59 -7.15 13.10 -6.63
CA ASN A 59 -7.85 12.37 -5.57
C ASN A 59 -8.91 11.39 -6.12
N SER A 60 -9.50 11.70 -7.28
CA SER A 60 -10.40 10.82 -8.02
C SER A 60 -9.66 9.82 -8.93
N GLY A 61 -8.33 9.87 -8.97
CA GLY A 61 -7.51 8.99 -9.80
C GLY A 61 -7.40 9.48 -11.23
N ILE A 62 -6.39 10.31 -11.50
CA ILE A 62 -5.98 10.61 -12.88
C ILE A 62 -4.60 10.01 -13.14
N PHE A 63 -4.38 9.54 -14.35
CA PHE A 63 -3.16 8.83 -14.74
C PHE A 63 -2.76 9.15 -16.18
N LEU A 64 -1.52 8.80 -16.53
CA LEU A 64 -1.04 8.70 -17.91
C LEU A 64 -0.87 7.23 -18.27
N LYS A 65 -0.99 6.90 -19.55
CA LYS A 65 -0.61 5.57 -20.05
C LYS A 65 0.85 5.58 -20.49
N LEU A 66 1.63 4.65 -19.97
CA LEU A 66 3.07 4.55 -20.26
C LEU A 66 3.33 4.41 -21.76
N LYS A 67 2.55 3.61 -22.48
CA LYS A 67 2.71 3.41 -23.93
C LYS A 67 2.48 4.69 -24.75
N GLU A 68 1.52 5.51 -24.34
CA GLU A 68 1.23 6.79 -25.01
C GLU A 68 2.36 7.79 -24.78
N VAL A 69 2.85 7.85 -23.54
CA VAL A 69 4.04 8.64 -23.18
C VAL A 69 5.27 8.17 -23.99
N GLN A 70 5.48 6.86 -24.12
CA GLN A 70 6.60 6.27 -24.84
C GLN A 70 6.52 6.46 -26.35
N ALA A 71 5.33 6.65 -26.92
CA ALA A 71 5.18 6.97 -28.34
C ALA A 71 5.82 8.31 -28.69
N GLU A 72 5.79 9.28 -27.77
CA GLU A 72 6.46 10.57 -27.93
C GLU A 72 7.89 10.57 -27.38
N LYS A 73 8.12 9.83 -26.29
CA LYS A 73 9.38 9.79 -25.53
C LYS A 73 9.77 8.37 -25.17
N PRO A 74 10.33 7.59 -26.13
CA PRO A 74 10.62 6.17 -25.96
C PRO A 74 11.57 5.85 -24.79
N GLU A 75 12.36 6.82 -24.34
CA GLU A 75 13.29 6.68 -23.22
C GLU A 75 12.59 6.63 -21.86
N ILE A 76 11.33 7.05 -21.76
CA ILE A 76 10.60 7.10 -20.48
C ILE A 76 10.23 5.69 -20.02
N THR A 77 10.55 5.40 -18.77
CA THR A 77 10.16 4.19 -18.04
C THR A 77 9.67 4.59 -16.66
N LYS A 78 8.84 3.78 -16.01
CA LYS A 78 8.33 4.11 -14.67
C LYS A 78 9.46 4.36 -13.66
N ALA A 79 10.59 3.65 -13.79
CA ALA A 79 11.78 3.81 -12.96
C ALA A 79 12.53 5.15 -13.14
N ASN A 80 12.37 5.84 -14.28
CA ASN A 80 13.08 7.09 -14.58
C ASN A 80 12.20 8.35 -14.54
N LEU A 81 10.93 8.22 -14.14
CA LEU A 81 9.97 9.32 -14.04
C LEU A 81 10.27 10.35 -12.92
N ASN A 82 11.21 10.03 -12.01
CA ASN A 82 11.54 10.80 -10.80
C ASN A 82 11.36 12.33 -10.91
N GLY A 83 10.18 12.80 -10.50
CA GLY A 83 9.85 14.23 -10.36
C GLY A 83 9.79 15.03 -11.68
N ARG A 84 9.99 14.41 -12.84
CA ARG A 84 9.82 15.09 -14.12
C ARG A 84 8.33 15.09 -14.46
N GLY A 85 7.79 16.28 -14.71
CA GLY A 85 6.49 16.38 -15.37
C GLY A 85 6.61 15.75 -16.75
N VAL A 86 6.00 14.58 -16.93
CA VAL A 86 5.94 13.95 -18.24
C VAL A 86 4.65 14.38 -18.89
N GLY A 87 4.78 15.15 -19.96
CA GLY A 87 3.64 15.49 -20.82
C GLY A 87 3.03 14.21 -21.39
N GLY A 88 1.72 14.21 -21.56
CA GLY A 88 0.95 13.08 -22.06
C GLY A 88 -0.54 13.33 -21.85
N TRP A 89 -1.37 12.46 -22.43
CA TRP A 89 -2.81 12.51 -22.23
C TRP A 89 -3.19 12.02 -20.84
N VAL A 90 -3.95 12.86 -20.14
CA VAL A 90 -4.46 12.59 -18.80
C VAL A 90 -5.78 11.86 -18.93
N HIS A 91 -5.83 10.66 -18.35
CA HIS A 91 -7.00 9.81 -18.27
C HIS A 91 -7.61 9.85 -16.88
N SER A 92 -8.92 9.60 -16.78
CA SER A 92 -9.63 9.40 -15.53
C SER A 92 -9.73 7.92 -15.17
N MET A 93 -9.60 7.58 -13.89
CA MET A 93 -9.83 6.22 -13.37
C MET A 93 -11.22 5.69 -13.72
N HIS A 94 -12.21 6.57 -13.89
CA HIS A 94 -13.56 6.16 -14.33
C HIS A 94 -13.55 5.45 -15.69
N GLU A 95 -12.56 5.69 -16.54
CA GLU A 95 -12.40 4.99 -17.83
C GLU A 95 -11.96 3.54 -17.68
N ILE A 96 -11.41 3.16 -16.52
CA ILE A 96 -10.82 1.84 -16.24
C ILE A 96 -11.29 1.27 -14.89
N GLU A 97 -12.42 1.77 -14.37
CA GLU A 97 -12.87 1.50 -13.00
C GLU A 97 -13.13 0.00 -12.77
N ASP A 98 -13.74 -0.67 -13.76
CA ASP A 98 -14.01 -2.11 -13.70
C ASP A 98 -12.70 -2.92 -13.69
N GLU A 99 -11.73 -2.57 -14.53
CA GLU A 99 -10.42 -3.22 -14.55
C GLU A 99 -9.63 -2.96 -13.28
N VAL A 100 -9.68 -1.75 -12.71
CA VAL A 100 -9.07 -1.45 -11.42
C VAL A 100 -9.70 -2.29 -10.32
N ASN A 101 -11.03 -2.36 -10.25
CA ASN A 101 -11.76 -3.14 -9.26
C ASN A 101 -11.49 -4.64 -9.39
N LYS A 102 -11.42 -5.16 -10.63
CA LYS A 102 -11.08 -6.57 -10.89
C LYS A 102 -9.67 -6.93 -10.44
N ASN A 103 -8.74 -5.98 -10.51
CA ASN A 103 -7.35 -6.16 -10.13
C ASN A 103 -7.03 -5.64 -8.72
N TYR A 104 -8.03 -5.17 -7.96
CA TYR A 104 -7.82 -4.55 -6.66
C TYR A 104 -7.41 -5.57 -5.58
N ASN A 105 -6.39 -5.24 -4.79
CA ASN A 105 -5.87 -6.10 -3.72
C ASN A 105 -5.54 -5.35 -2.41
N GLY A 106 -6.15 -4.18 -2.22
CA GLY A 106 -6.04 -3.39 -0.99
C GLY A 106 -5.25 -2.09 -1.12
N TYR A 107 -4.56 -1.82 -2.23
CA TYR A 107 -3.75 -0.61 -2.39
C TYR A 107 -4.60 0.63 -2.65
N HIS A 108 -4.21 1.76 -2.06
CA HIS A 108 -4.81 3.08 -2.27
C HIS A 108 -3.75 4.16 -2.30
N GLN A 109 -4.03 5.23 -3.04
CA GLN A 109 -3.32 6.49 -2.81
C GLN A 109 -3.73 7.10 -1.47
N PHE A 110 -2.83 7.90 -0.88
CA PHE A 110 -3.11 8.62 0.34
C PHE A 110 -2.37 9.97 0.34
N ASP A 111 -2.82 10.87 1.21
CA ASP A 111 -2.06 12.04 1.61
C ASP A 111 -2.00 12.11 3.14
N TRP A 112 -0.81 12.40 3.67
CA TRP A 112 -0.61 12.60 5.10
C TRP A 112 -0.09 14.01 5.34
N VAL A 113 -0.99 14.89 5.77
CA VAL A 113 -0.68 16.26 6.14
C VAL A 113 0.21 16.28 7.37
N LYS A 114 1.35 16.97 7.27
CA LYS A 114 2.41 17.00 8.30
C LYS A 114 2.85 15.58 8.65
N PRO A 115 3.38 14.82 7.66
CA PRO A 115 3.74 13.45 7.88
C PRO A 115 4.90 13.36 8.87
N ARG A 116 4.93 12.29 9.67
CA ARG A 116 6.03 12.04 10.59
C ARG A 116 7.13 11.30 9.83
N SER A 117 8.23 11.99 9.53
CA SER A 117 9.39 11.43 8.81
C SER A 117 9.89 10.13 9.44
N THR A 118 9.89 10.05 10.78
CA THR A 118 10.23 8.85 11.54
C THR A 118 9.57 7.58 10.99
N TRP A 119 8.31 7.63 10.58
CA TRP A 119 7.60 6.46 10.05
C TRP A 119 7.77 6.28 8.54
N LEU A 120 7.92 7.38 7.79
CA LEU A 120 8.15 7.33 6.34
C LEU A 120 9.56 6.84 5.98
N GLU A 121 10.51 6.93 6.90
CA GLU A 121 11.92 6.54 6.74
C GLU A 121 12.25 5.24 7.49
N ALA A 122 11.23 4.54 8.01
CA ALA A 122 11.40 3.23 8.61
C ALA A 122 11.90 2.22 7.56
N LYS A 123 12.88 1.38 7.95
CA LYS A 123 13.40 0.33 7.05
C LYS A 123 12.59 -0.96 7.13
N CYS A 124 11.80 -1.12 8.18
CA CYS A 124 10.93 -2.26 8.38
C CYS A 124 9.45 -1.90 8.11
N PRO A 125 8.57 -2.90 7.92
CA PRO A 125 7.17 -2.65 7.62
C PRO A 125 6.47 -1.82 8.70
N VAL A 126 5.71 -0.79 8.27
CA VAL A 126 4.94 0.09 9.15
C VAL A 126 3.46 -0.05 8.88
N TYR A 127 2.71 -0.35 9.94
CA TYR A 127 1.26 -0.47 9.97
C TYR A 127 0.67 0.58 10.89
N ILE A 128 -0.37 1.26 10.43
CA ILE A 128 -1.10 2.27 11.20
C ILE A 128 -2.44 1.69 11.62
N ASP A 129 -2.73 1.70 12.92
CA ASP A 129 -4.02 1.30 13.48
C ASP A 129 -4.87 2.55 13.74
N PHE A 130 -5.85 2.81 12.89
CA PHE A 130 -6.86 3.86 13.10
C PHE A 130 -8.07 3.36 13.91
N GLY A 131 -8.04 2.12 14.41
CA GLY A 131 -9.17 1.41 14.98
C GLY A 131 -9.84 0.47 13.99
N GLY A 132 -10.97 -0.14 14.39
CA GLY A 132 -11.73 -1.05 13.54
C GLY A 132 -11.00 -2.37 13.23
N SER A 133 -11.34 -2.98 12.09
CA SER A 133 -10.92 -4.32 11.69
C SER A 133 -9.69 -4.37 10.77
N HIS A 134 -9.15 -3.22 10.34
CA HIS A 134 -8.04 -3.13 9.40
C HIS A 134 -6.87 -2.32 9.95
N LEU A 135 -5.67 -2.64 9.49
CA LEU A 135 -4.47 -1.83 9.57
C LEU A 135 -4.19 -1.21 8.21
N VAL A 136 -3.55 -0.04 8.22
CA VAL A 136 -3.11 0.67 7.02
C VAL A 136 -1.59 0.52 6.93
N LYS A 137 -1.10 -0.34 6.03
CA LYS A 137 0.33 -0.52 5.78
C LYS A 137 0.83 0.63 4.91
N LEU A 138 1.91 1.30 5.32
CA LEU A 138 2.63 2.25 4.46
C LEU A 138 3.49 1.46 3.47
N ASP A 139 3.41 1.81 2.18
CA ASP A 139 4.14 1.08 1.13
C ASP A 139 4.60 1.98 -0.03
N ILE A 140 5.43 1.42 -0.89
CA ILE A 140 5.76 1.97 -2.20
C ILE A 140 5.05 1.12 -3.23
N TYR A 141 4.20 1.76 -4.04
CA TYR A 141 3.29 1.06 -4.95
C TYR A 141 4.03 0.31 -6.05
N ASP A 142 4.95 1.00 -6.72
CA ASP A 142 5.66 0.50 -7.90
C ASP A 142 7.00 1.24 -8.07
N GLU A 143 7.69 0.97 -9.18
CA GLU A 143 9.00 1.54 -9.50
C GLU A 143 9.00 3.06 -9.75
N THR A 144 7.83 3.72 -9.81
CA THR A 144 7.75 5.19 -9.82
C THR A 144 8.10 5.82 -8.47
N GLY A 145 8.17 5.01 -7.41
CA GLY A 145 8.33 5.49 -6.04
C GLY A 145 7.04 6.10 -5.45
N LEU A 146 5.89 5.85 -6.07
CA LEU A 146 4.60 6.32 -5.58
C LEU A 146 4.30 5.76 -4.19
N LYS A 147 4.34 6.62 -3.18
CA LYS A 147 3.92 6.26 -1.82
C LYS A 147 2.44 5.94 -1.82
N CYS A 148 2.09 4.77 -1.31
CA CYS A 148 0.71 4.31 -1.19
C CYS A 148 0.45 3.74 0.21
N VAL A 149 -0.79 3.32 0.43
CA VAL A 149 -1.14 2.45 1.54
C VAL A 149 -1.78 1.17 1.06
N ARG A 150 -1.72 0.14 1.90
CA ARG A 150 -2.50 -1.08 1.70
C ARG A 150 -3.38 -1.36 2.92
N TYR A 151 -4.67 -1.59 2.71
CA TYR A 151 -5.55 -2.09 3.76
C TYR A 151 -5.27 -3.56 4.03
N ILE A 152 -4.95 -3.87 5.29
CA ILE A 152 -4.67 -5.22 5.76
C ILE A 152 -5.67 -5.57 6.86
N SER A 153 -6.42 -6.66 6.72
CA SER A 153 -7.25 -7.15 7.82
C SER A 153 -6.39 -7.47 9.05
N LYS A 154 -6.84 -7.09 10.25
CA LYS A 154 -6.17 -7.45 11.51
C LYS A 154 -6.09 -8.96 11.69
N SER A 155 -7.11 -9.72 11.27
CA SER A 155 -7.07 -11.18 11.37
C SER A 155 -6.00 -11.78 10.46
N ARG A 156 -5.83 -11.24 9.25
CA ARG A 156 -4.77 -11.66 8.32
C ARG A 156 -3.39 -11.26 8.85
N PHE A 157 -3.23 -10.02 9.33
CA PHE A 157 -1.99 -9.57 9.94
C PHE A 157 -1.57 -10.46 11.10
N MET A 158 -2.50 -10.76 12.02
CA MET A 158 -2.22 -11.64 13.17
C MET A 158 -1.83 -13.04 12.73
N TYR A 159 -2.53 -13.62 11.75
CA TYR A 159 -2.16 -14.91 11.18
C TYR A 159 -0.73 -14.87 10.62
N ASP A 160 -0.42 -13.89 9.78
CA ASP A 160 0.89 -13.80 9.14
C ASP A 160 2.02 -13.58 10.16
N VAL A 161 1.81 -12.74 11.18
CA VAL A 161 2.79 -12.55 12.28
C VAL A 161 3.10 -13.86 13.02
N MET A 162 2.16 -14.80 13.10
CA MET A 162 2.34 -16.08 13.76
C MET A 162 2.95 -17.17 12.86
N HIS A 163 2.91 -17.01 11.55
CA HIS A 163 3.24 -18.09 10.60
C HIS A 163 4.35 -17.72 9.59
N GLU A 164 4.58 -16.44 9.33
CA GLU A 164 5.64 -15.99 8.44
C GLU A 164 6.95 -15.83 9.22
N GLU A 165 8.01 -16.47 8.72
CA GLU A 165 9.36 -16.38 9.32
C GLU A 165 9.99 -15.00 9.14
N HIS A 166 9.55 -14.24 8.12
CA HIS A 166 10.15 -12.98 7.69
C HIS A 166 9.09 -11.88 7.60
N VAL A 167 9.35 -10.72 8.21
CA VAL A 167 8.39 -9.62 8.29
C VAL A 167 7.97 -9.07 6.92
N GLU A 168 8.81 -9.21 5.90
CA GLU A 168 8.53 -8.79 4.53
C GLU A 168 7.39 -9.60 3.89
N LYS A 169 7.15 -10.82 4.38
CA LYS A 169 6.07 -11.69 3.91
C LYS A 169 4.72 -11.38 4.57
N ILE A 170 4.73 -10.66 5.69
CA ILE A 170 3.50 -10.27 6.38
C ILE A 170 2.64 -9.43 5.43
N ALA A 171 1.40 -9.87 5.24
CA ALA A 171 0.42 -9.24 4.37
C ALA A 171 0.84 -9.13 2.89
N GLN A 172 1.80 -9.94 2.42
CA GLN A 172 2.26 -9.91 1.04
C GLN A 172 1.20 -10.49 0.08
N LYS A 173 0.64 -11.66 0.41
CA LYS A 173 -0.32 -12.39 -0.44
C LYS A 173 -1.75 -11.83 -0.29
N SER A 174 -2.37 -11.47 -1.41
CA SER A 174 -3.82 -11.20 -1.47
C SER A 174 -4.58 -12.51 -1.56
N ASN A 175 -4.65 -13.25 -0.46
CA ASN A 175 -5.48 -14.45 -0.44
C ASN A 175 -6.96 -14.04 -0.40
N SER A 176 -7.78 -14.77 -1.16
CA SER A 176 -9.23 -14.63 -1.11
C SER A 176 -9.73 -14.97 0.30
N ILE A 177 -10.90 -14.44 0.67
CA ILE A 177 -11.59 -14.76 1.92
C ILE A 177 -11.75 -16.28 2.10
N ALA A 178 -11.84 -17.06 1.02
CA ALA A 178 -11.92 -18.53 1.07
C ALA A 178 -10.67 -19.16 1.73
N ALA A 179 -9.47 -18.72 1.36
CA ALA A 179 -8.24 -19.23 1.98
C ALA A 179 -8.06 -18.77 3.45
N TRP A 180 -8.77 -17.71 3.87
CA TRP A 180 -8.84 -17.30 5.27
C TRP A 180 -9.85 -18.12 6.07
N VAL A 181 -11.01 -18.44 5.50
CA VAL A 181 -11.99 -19.37 6.11
C VAL A 181 -11.37 -20.76 6.28
N ASP A 182 -10.64 -21.25 5.27
CA ASP A 182 -9.94 -22.53 5.34
C ASP A 182 -8.82 -22.56 6.40
N SER A 183 -8.12 -21.43 6.62
CA SER A 183 -7.08 -21.35 7.64
C SER A 183 -7.63 -21.20 9.07
N GLN A 184 -8.86 -20.71 9.25
CA GLN A 184 -9.57 -20.71 10.53
C GLN A 184 -10.15 -22.11 10.86
N ASN A 185 -10.61 -22.86 9.85
CA ASN A 185 -11.15 -24.21 10.03
C ASN A 185 -10.08 -25.23 10.50
N PHE A 186 -8.79 -24.98 10.22
CA PHE A 186 -7.70 -25.85 10.67
C PHE A 186 -7.37 -25.74 12.17
N ASN A 187 -7.90 -24.72 12.87
CA ASN A 187 -7.54 -24.42 14.27
C ASN A 187 -8.62 -24.76 15.30
N PHE A 188 -9.83 -25.17 14.90
CA PHE A 188 -10.87 -25.59 15.86
C PHE A 188 -10.93 -27.11 16.09
N GLU A 189 -10.38 -27.94 15.19
CA GLU A 189 -10.35 -29.41 15.40
C GLU A 189 -9.16 -29.90 16.22
N LYS A 190 -8.18 -29.03 16.56
CA LYS A 190 -6.97 -29.41 17.32
C LYS A 190 -6.98 -29.04 18.80
N ILE A 191 -8.08 -28.48 19.32
CA ILE A 191 -8.30 -28.34 20.76
C ILE A 191 -9.36 -29.36 21.14
N GLY A 192 -8.89 -30.58 21.45
CA GLY A 192 -9.74 -31.73 21.73
C GLY A 192 -10.64 -31.52 22.94
N TYR A 193 -11.88 -32.00 22.81
CA TYR A 193 -12.62 -32.53 23.95
C TYR A 193 -12.13 -33.96 24.20
N TYR A 194 -11.21 -34.12 25.16
CA TYR A 194 -11.07 -35.28 26.03
C TYR A 194 -10.55 -34.82 27.39
#